data_AF-A0A7C6XDZ3-F1
#
_entry.id   AF-A0A7C6XDZ3-F1
#
_cell.length_a   1.000
_cell.length_b   1.000
_cell.length_c   1.000
_cell.angle_alpha   90.00
_cell.angle_beta   90.00
_cell.angle_gamma   90.00
#
_symmetry.space_group_name_H-M   'P 1'
#
loop_
_entity.id
_entity.type
_entity.pdbx_description
1 polymer ?
#
loop_
_entity_poly.entity_id
_entity_poly.type
_entity_poly.pdbx_seq_one_letter_code
_entity_poly.pdbx_strand_id
1 'polypeptide(L)'
;MATIIGSGLEGYLHRQARKRALSRIAEAREEARQTLEQATLEIEALRQRVRTETERSIAAERGRALAQARLQAKHLEASRIEETLAELWESAASALQRVAAGTPEERLEVLARLALDAADQLGEGTLELVVNAADRPLLTDDFLQALAQRLPQEGTTHFVLSPEQAPIWGGVIVYRRETNQLVDNSFDHRLALVQRTMRDEVLRLLTADGAQGSAPPGAPDRVTIDAR
;
A
#
# COMPACT_ATOMS: atom_id res chain seq x y z
N MET A 1 35.41 -108.22 26.94
CA MET A 1 34.92 -107.13 26.08
C MET A 1 33.40 -107.24 25.99
N ALA A 2 32.66 -106.26 26.55
CA ALA A 2 31.34 -105.80 26.09
C ALA A 2 30.81 -104.80 27.13
N THR A 3 30.96 -103.52 26.81
CA THR A 3 30.62 -102.37 27.63
C THR A 3 29.09 -102.16 27.62
N ILE A 4 28.40 -102.53 28.70
CA ILE A 4 26.99 -102.18 28.92
C ILE A 4 26.94 -100.77 29.55
N ILE A 5 27.15 -99.75 28.72
CA ILE A 5 26.90 -98.33 29.03
C ILE A 5 26.00 -97.79 27.91
N GLY A 6 24.77 -98.30 27.82
CA GLY A 6 23.88 -98.04 26.67
C GLY A 6 22.62 -97.24 27.01
N SER A 7 21.82 -97.68 27.99
CA SER A 7 20.44 -97.17 28.15
C SER A 7 20.31 -95.86 28.95
N GLY A 8 21.25 -95.55 29.85
CA GLY A 8 21.24 -94.31 30.63
C GLY A 8 21.75 -93.09 29.85
N LEU A 9 22.67 -93.31 28.92
CA LEU A 9 23.34 -92.26 28.14
C LEU A 9 22.40 -91.68 27.06
N GLU A 10 21.65 -92.53 26.35
CA GLU A 10 20.67 -92.10 25.34
C GLU A 10 19.53 -91.27 25.95
N GLY A 11 18.97 -91.71 27.08
CA GLY A 11 17.93 -90.97 27.80
C GLY A 11 18.42 -89.64 28.40
N TYR A 12 19.71 -89.54 28.72
CA TYR A 12 20.36 -88.30 29.13
C TYR A 12 20.58 -87.37 27.94
N LEU A 13 21.10 -87.89 26.81
CA LEU A 13 21.30 -87.13 25.57
C LEU A 13 19.99 -86.57 25.02
N HIS A 14 18.90 -87.36 24.98
CA HIS A 14 17.60 -86.87 24.52
C HIS A 14 17.03 -85.79 25.45
N ARG A 15 17.14 -85.94 26.78
CA ARG A 15 16.71 -84.89 27.72
C ARG A 15 17.54 -83.63 27.58
N GLN A 16 18.86 -83.76 27.43
CA GLN A 16 19.76 -82.61 27.27
C GLN A 16 19.53 -81.89 25.93
N ALA A 17 19.32 -82.63 24.83
CA ALA A 17 18.97 -82.08 23.53
C ALA A 17 17.62 -81.38 23.56
N ARG A 18 16.60 -81.98 24.20
CA ARG A 18 15.27 -81.37 24.38
C ARG A 18 15.36 -80.09 25.22
N LYS A 19 16.12 -80.10 26.31
CA LYS A 19 16.33 -78.91 27.15
C LYS A 19 17.01 -77.78 26.38
N ARG A 20 18.05 -78.09 25.58
CA ARG A 20 18.74 -77.11 24.73
C ARG A 20 17.84 -76.56 23.62
N ALA A 21 17.03 -77.41 22.98
CA ALA A 21 16.08 -76.98 21.96
C ALA A 21 15.02 -76.04 22.56
N LEU A 22 14.47 -76.36 23.74
CA LEU A 22 13.53 -75.51 24.44
C LEU A 22 14.16 -74.19 24.90
N SER A 23 15.42 -74.19 25.37
CA SER A 23 16.16 -72.96 25.71
C SER A 23 16.30 -72.05 24.49
N ARG A 24 16.75 -72.60 23.35
CA ARG A 24 16.89 -71.84 22.10
C ARG A 24 15.56 -71.28 21.60
N ILE A 25 14.46 -72.03 21.72
CA ILE A 25 13.13 -71.55 21.34
C ILE A 25 12.67 -70.42 22.29
N ALA A 26 12.96 -70.53 23.59
CA ALA A 26 12.64 -69.49 24.56
C ALA A 26 13.45 -68.21 24.31
N GLU A 27 14.76 -68.33 24.09
CA GLU A 27 15.66 -67.23 23.73
C GLU A 27 15.21 -66.54 22.43
N ALA A 28 14.96 -67.30 21.36
CA ALA A 28 14.49 -66.74 20.09
C ALA A 28 13.13 -66.03 20.21
N ARG A 29 12.24 -66.51 21.08
CA ARG A 29 10.94 -65.85 21.35
C ARG A 29 11.11 -64.53 22.10
N GLU A 30 12.02 -64.50 23.07
CA GLU A 30 12.31 -63.30 23.84
C GLU A 30 13.00 -62.24 22.96
N GLU A 31 13.96 -62.64 22.13
CA GLU A 31 14.59 -61.76 21.15
C GLU A 31 13.59 -61.22 20.13
N ALA A 32 12.70 -62.07 19.60
CA ALA A 32 11.64 -61.65 18.69
C ALA A 32 10.69 -60.66 19.37
N ARG A 33 10.34 -60.89 20.63
CA ARG A 33 9.49 -59.99 21.41
C ARG A 33 10.17 -58.63 21.64
N GLN A 34 11.43 -58.62 22.04
CA GLN A 34 12.19 -57.37 22.24
C GLN A 34 12.35 -56.59 20.93
N THR A 35 12.60 -57.29 19.82
CA THR A 35 12.67 -56.68 18.49
C THR A 35 11.33 -56.04 18.10
N LEU A 36 10.22 -56.72 18.37
CA LEU A 36 8.88 -56.18 18.10
C LEU A 36 8.58 -54.98 18.99
N GLU A 37 8.89 -55.05 20.29
CA GLU A 37 8.69 -53.93 21.22
C GLU A 37 9.51 -52.70 20.78
N GLN A 38 10.79 -52.87 20.44
CA GLN A 38 11.64 -51.78 19.92
C GLN A 38 11.10 -51.20 18.61
N ALA A 39 10.74 -52.05 17.65
CA ALA A 39 10.17 -51.61 16.38
C ALA A 39 8.85 -50.84 16.59
N THR A 40 7.99 -51.26 17.52
CA THR A 40 6.76 -50.52 17.84
C THR A 40 7.04 -49.15 18.43
N LEU A 41 7.98 -49.03 19.37
CA LEU A 41 8.37 -47.75 19.96
C LEU A 41 8.97 -46.80 18.91
N GLU A 42 9.82 -47.31 18.02
CA GLU A 42 10.41 -46.52 16.94
C GLU A 42 9.35 -46.04 15.95
N ILE A 43 8.40 -46.90 15.57
CA ILE A 43 7.29 -46.53 14.68
C ILE A 43 6.42 -45.46 15.32
N GLU A 44 6.10 -45.57 16.62
CA GLU A 44 5.32 -44.56 17.34
C GLU A 44 6.06 -43.23 17.44
N ALA A 45 7.35 -43.25 17.78
CA ALA A 45 8.18 -42.05 17.83
C ALA A 45 8.28 -41.38 16.46
N LEU A 46 8.46 -42.16 15.39
CA LEU A 46 8.48 -41.65 14.02
C LEU A 46 7.14 -41.04 13.63
N ARG A 47 6.03 -41.71 13.92
CA ARG A 47 4.67 -41.20 13.66
C ARG A 47 4.42 -39.87 14.36
N GLN A 48 4.82 -39.75 15.62
CA GLN A 48 4.66 -38.51 16.37
C GLN A 48 5.53 -37.38 15.78
N ARG A 49 6.79 -37.67 15.43
CA ARG A 49 7.67 -36.69 14.79
C ARG A 49 7.07 -36.19 13.48
N VAL A 50 6.73 -37.09 12.57
CA VAL A 50 6.12 -36.75 11.27
C VAL A 50 4.85 -35.94 11.46
N ARG A 51 3.99 -36.34 12.41
CA ARG A 51 2.76 -35.60 12.71
C ARG A 51 3.05 -34.18 13.16
N THR A 52 3.93 -34.00 14.15
CA THR A 52 4.26 -32.67 14.68
C THR A 52 4.94 -31.78 13.63
N GLU A 53 5.82 -32.33 12.81
CA GLU A 53 6.46 -31.61 11.71
C GLU A 53 5.43 -31.19 10.65
N THR A 54 4.50 -32.08 10.31
CA THR A 54 3.40 -31.80 9.37
C THR A 54 2.47 -30.71 9.91
N GLU A 55 2.07 -30.80 11.19
CA GLU A 55 1.22 -29.80 11.85
C GLU A 55 1.90 -28.42 11.88
N ARG A 56 3.20 -28.37 12.20
CA ARG A 56 4.00 -27.14 12.17
C ARG A 56 4.09 -26.56 10.75
N SER A 57 4.35 -27.40 9.76
CA SER A 57 4.43 -27.00 8.36
C SER A 57 3.10 -26.41 7.87
N ILE A 58 1.98 -27.08 8.15
CA ILE A 58 0.63 -26.60 7.80
C ILE A 58 0.34 -25.27 8.50
N ALA A 59 0.67 -25.12 9.78
CA ALA A 59 0.48 -23.88 10.51
C ALA A 59 1.30 -22.73 9.91
N ALA A 60 2.56 -22.99 9.53
CA ALA A 60 3.44 -22.01 8.90
C ALA A 60 2.95 -21.60 7.50
N GLU A 61 2.50 -22.56 6.68
CA GLU A 61 1.91 -22.29 5.36
C GLU A 61 0.63 -21.46 5.49
N ARG A 62 -0.27 -21.82 6.42
CA ARG A 62 -1.49 -21.02 6.70
C ARG A 62 -1.14 -19.61 7.15
N GLY A 63 -0.17 -19.46 8.04
CA GLY A 63 0.31 -18.15 8.48
C GLY A 63 0.83 -17.30 7.33
N ARG A 64 1.64 -17.89 6.44
CA ARG A 64 2.14 -17.23 5.23
C ARG A 64 1.02 -16.84 4.28
N ALA A 65 0.08 -17.75 3.99
CA ALA A 65 -1.05 -17.47 3.12
C ALA A 65 -1.92 -16.32 3.65
N LEU A 66 -2.22 -16.29 4.95
CA LEU A 66 -2.97 -15.20 5.57
C LEU A 66 -2.21 -13.87 5.54
N ALA A 67 -0.90 -13.89 5.81
CA ALA A 67 -0.07 -12.69 5.73
C ALA A 67 -0.04 -12.13 4.30
N GLN A 68 0.13 -13.01 3.30
CA GLN A 68 0.10 -12.62 1.89
C GLN A 68 -1.25 -12.05 1.48
N ALA A 69 -2.36 -12.70 1.85
CA ALA A 69 -3.70 -12.21 1.56
C ALA A 69 -3.95 -10.83 2.17
N ARG A 70 -3.49 -10.59 3.40
CA ARG A 70 -3.60 -9.27 4.07
C ARG A 70 -2.78 -8.21 3.36
N LEU A 71 -1.57 -8.52 2.93
CA LEU A 71 -0.73 -7.59 2.17
C LEU A 71 -1.35 -7.26 0.82
N GLN A 72 -1.88 -8.26 0.11
CA GLN A 72 -2.58 -8.06 -1.15
C GLN A 72 -3.83 -7.20 -0.99
N ALA A 73 -4.62 -7.42 0.07
CA ALA A 73 -5.79 -6.59 0.36
C ALA A 73 -5.41 -5.12 0.61
N LYS A 74 -4.39 -4.88 1.44
CA LYS A 74 -3.87 -3.51 1.70
C LYS A 74 -3.32 -2.85 0.44
N HIS A 75 -2.60 -3.61 -0.38
CA HIS A 75 -2.08 -3.10 -1.65
C HIS A 75 -3.23 -2.70 -2.58
N LEU A 76 -4.24 -3.56 -2.72
CA LEU A 76 -5.41 -3.27 -3.56
C LEU A 76 -6.14 -2.00 -3.08
N GLU A 77 -6.38 -1.88 -1.78
CA GLU A 77 -7.00 -0.69 -1.19
C GLU A 77 -6.19 0.58 -1.49
N ALA A 78 -4.87 0.55 -1.24
CA ALA A 78 -4.00 1.69 -1.53
C ALA A 78 -3.99 2.05 -3.03
N SER A 79 -3.92 1.05 -3.92
CA SER A 79 -3.96 1.28 -5.37
C SER A 79 -5.27 1.95 -5.80
N ARG A 80 -6.43 1.52 -5.27
CA ARG A 80 -7.73 2.13 -5.59
C ARG A 80 -7.84 3.57 -5.12
N ILE A 81 -7.31 3.86 -3.94
CA ILE A 81 -7.26 5.22 -3.42
C ILE A 81 -6.40 6.12 -4.32
N GLU A 82 -5.20 5.65 -4.71
CA GLU A 82 -4.32 6.41 -5.61
C GLU A 82 -4.93 6.62 -6.99
N GLU A 83 -5.60 5.62 -7.56
CA GLU A 83 -6.35 5.74 -8.82
C GLU A 83 -7.43 6.83 -8.71
N THR A 84 -8.22 6.80 -7.64
CA THR A 84 -9.30 7.76 -7.41
C THR A 84 -8.76 9.17 -7.21
N LEU A 85 -7.63 9.32 -6.49
CA LEU A 85 -6.95 10.60 -6.33
C LEU A 85 -6.43 11.11 -7.68
N ALA A 86 -5.82 10.26 -8.49
CA ALA A 86 -5.33 10.64 -9.81
C ALA A 86 -6.48 11.15 -10.71
N GLU A 87 -7.61 10.43 -10.75
CA GLU A 87 -8.80 10.84 -11.50
C GLU A 87 -9.38 12.17 -11.01
N LEU A 88 -9.44 12.39 -9.69
CA LEU A 88 -9.90 13.64 -9.11
C LEU A 88 -9.02 14.82 -9.54
N TRP A 89 -7.70 14.65 -9.46
CA TRP A 89 -6.76 15.69 -9.80
C TRP A 89 -6.73 15.99 -11.30
N GLU A 90 -6.87 14.97 -12.14
CA GLU A 90 -7.02 15.13 -13.59
C GLU A 90 -8.31 15.87 -13.94
N SER A 91 -9.42 15.57 -13.23
CA SER A 91 -10.68 16.29 -13.39
C SER A 91 -10.56 17.76 -12.98
N ALA A 92 -9.86 18.05 -11.88
CA ALA A 92 -9.57 19.41 -11.45
C ALA A 92 -8.69 20.16 -12.47
N ALA A 93 -7.65 19.52 -13.02
CA ALA A 93 -6.83 20.08 -14.08
C ALA A 93 -7.67 20.40 -15.33
N SER A 94 -8.51 19.47 -15.77
CA SER A 94 -9.43 19.64 -16.90
C SER A 94 -10.43 20.79 -16.66
N ALA A 95 -10.91 20.97 -15.42
CA ALA A 95 -11.77 22.09 -15.07
C ALA A 95 -11.04 23.44 -15.18
N LEU A 96 -9.80 23.54 -14.70
CA LEU A 96 -8.99 24.74 -14.82
C LEU A 96 -8.63 25.05 -16.29
N GLN A 97 -8.33 24.03 -17.09
CA GLN A 97 -8.09 24.20 -18.53
C GLN A 97 -9.32 24.71 -19.27
N ARG A 98 -10.54 24.30 -18.88
CA ARG A 98 -11.77 24.88 -19.43
C ARG A 98 -11.94 26.35 -19.09
N VAL A 99 -11.55 26.77 -17.88
CA VAL A 99 -11.50 28.20 -17.52
C VAL A 99 -10.47 28.95 -18.37
N ALA A 100 -9.29 28.36 -18.59
CA ALA A 100 -8.27 28.92 -19.49
C ALA A 100 -8.72 29.01 -20.96
N ALA A 101 -9.69 28.18 -21.37
CA ALA A 101 -10.29 28.20 -22.71
C ALA A 101 -11.62 28.98 -22.78
N GLY A 102 -12.01 29.67 -21.70
CA GLY A 102 -13.24 30.48 -21.61
C GLY A 102 -13.24 31.70 -22.53
N THR A 103 -14.25 32.56 -22.41
CA THR A 103 -14.31 33.77 -23.25
C THR A 103 -13.20 34.77 -22.86
N PRO A 104 -12.77 35.65 -23.78
CA PRO A 104 -11.74 36.65 -23.48
C PRO A 104 -12.03 37.49 -22.23
N GLU A 105 -13.29 37.86 -21.99
CA GLU A 105 -13.72 38.65 -20.84
C GLU A 105 -13.58 37.88 -19.53
N GLU A 106 -13.99 36.61 -19.51
CA GLU A 106 -13.84 35.73 -18.34
C GLU A 106 -12.36 35.52 -17.99
N ARG A 107 -11.51 35.31 -19.01
CA ARG A 107 -10.07 35.16 -18.82
C ARG A 107 -9.44 36.43 -18.27
N LEU A 108 -9.79 37.60 -18.82
CA LEU A 108 -9.30 38.89 -18.33
C LEU A 108 -9.70 39.16 -16.88
N GLU A 109 -10.93 38.81 -16.49
CA GLU A 109 -11.37 38.95 -15.11
C GLU A 109 -10.56 38.06 -14.15
N VAL A 110 -10.32 36.79 -14.53
CA VAL A 110 -9.50 35.88 -13.74
C VAL A 110 -8.06 36.36 -13.65
N LEU A 111 -7.46 36.76 -14.77
CA LEU A 111 -6.10 37.30 -14.82
C LEU A 111 -5.96 38.55 -13.94
N ALA A 112 -6.96 39.44 -13.96
CA ALA A 112 -6.97 40.62 -13.10
C ALA A 112 -6.93 40.23 -11.62
N ARG A 113 -7.76 39.27 -11.19
CA ARG A 113 -7.78 38.80 -9.80
C ARG A 113 -6.44 38.18 -9.39
N LEU A 114 -5.85 37.35 -10.27
CA LEU A 114 -4.56 36.70 -10.01
C LEU A 114 -3.38 37.68 -9.97
N ALA A 115 -3.41 38.71 -10.82
CA ALA A 115 -2.38 39.74 -10.84
C ALA A 115 -2.48 40.68 -9.64
N LEU A 116 -3.69 41.01 -9.18
CA LEU A 116 -3.90 41.77 -7.94
C LEU A 116 -3.43 41.00 -6.70
N ASP A 117 -3.74 39.70 -6.62
CA ASP A 117 -3.24 38.83 -5.55
C ASP A 117 -1.71 38.76 -5.53
N ALA A 118 -1.07 38.65 -6.70
CA ALA A 118 0.38 38.71 -6.80
C ALA A 118 0.96 40.08 -6.39
N ALA A 119 0.28 41.17 -6.74
CA ALA A 119 0.69 42.51 -6.35
C ALA A 119 0.58 42.74 -4.84
N ASP A 120 -0.45 42.20 -4.19
CA ASP A 120 -0.59 42.24 -2.72
C ASP A 120 0.57 41.51 -2.02
N GLN A 121 1.01 40.38 -2.58
CA GLN A 121 2.13 39.60 -2.05
C GLN A 121 3.51 40.23 -2.33
N LEU A 122 3.71 40.82 -3.50
CA LEU A 122 4.99 41.43 -3.89
C LEU A 122 5.14 42.85 -3.33
N GLY A 123 4.04 43.59 -3.16
CA GLY A 123 4.00 44.99 -2.76
C GLY A 123 4.25 45.97 -3.92
N GLU A 124 4.68 47.19 -3.59
CA GLU A 124 4.80 48.33 -4.52
C GLU A 124 5.91 48.19 -5.58
N GLY A 125 5.87 48.99 -6.66
CA GLY A 125 6.93 49.07 -7.67
C GLY A 125 6.56 48.51 -9.04
N THR A 126 7.56 48.17 -9.87
CA THR A 126 7.32 47.73 -11.25
C THR A 126 7.13 46.21 -11.30
N LEU A 127 5.89 45.79 -11.58
CA LEU A 127 5.49 44.40 -11.67
C LEU A 127 5.37 43.98 -13.14
N GLU A 128 6.17 43.01 -13.54
CA GLU A 128 6.21 42.45 -14.88
C GLU A 128 5.35 41.18 -14.96
N LEU A 129 4.32 41.19 -15.80
CA LEU A 129 3.42 40.06 -16.03
C LEU A 129 3.94 39.19 -17.17
N VAL A 130 4.03 37.90 -16.91
CA VAL A 130 4.28 36.86 -17.92
C VAL A 130 3.06 35.94 -17.96
N VAL A 131 2.51 35.74 -19.15
CA VAL A 131 1.33 34.91 -19.41
C VAL A 131 1.60 33.94 -20.55
N ASN A 132 0.65 33.06 -20.85
CA ASN A 132 0.72 32.18 -22.01
C ASN A 132 0.54 32.96 -23.33
N ALA A 133 0.78 32.27 -24.45
CA ALA A 133 0.64 32.85 -25.79
C ALA A 133 -0.79 33.35 -26.10
N ALA A 134 -1.80 32.66 -25.58
CA ALA A 134 -3.21 32.91 -25.90
C ALA A 134 -3.79 34.14 -25.18
N ASP A 135 -3.31 34.42 -23.96
CA ASP A 135 -3.79 35.53 -23.13
C ASP A 135 -3.01 36.82 -23.36
N ARG A 136 -1.75 36.71 -23.80
CA ARG A 136 -0.90 37.86 -24.14
C ARG A 136 -1.60 38.95 -24.97
N PRO A 137 -2.28 38.66 -26.11
CA PRO A 137 -2.92 39.70 -26.92
C PRO A 137 -4.12 40.37 -26.23
N LEU A 138 -4.64 39.80 -25.13
CA LEU A 138 -5.74 40.39 -24.36
C LEU A 138 -5.25 41.46 -23.38
N LEU A 139 -3.99 41.38 -22.94
CA LEU A 139 -3.39 42.31 -21.98
C LEU A 139 -2.94 43.59 -22.68
N THR A 140 -3.90 44.44 -23.02
CA THR A 140 -3.64 45.78 -23.56
C THR A 140 -3.12 46.73 -22.49
N ASP A 141 -2.49 47.82 -22.92
CA ASP A 141 -2.03 48.88 -22.01
C ASP A 141 -3.20 49.45 -21.17
N ASP A 142 -4.38 49.60 -21.78
CA ASP A 142 -5.61 50.01 -21.09
C ASP A 142 -5.99 49.06 -19.96
N PHE A 143 -5.86 47.75 -20.17
CA PHE A 143 -6.13 46.75 -19.14
C PHE A 143 -5.11 46.83 -18.00
N LEU A 144 -3.82 46.97 -18.31
CA LEU A 144 -2.76 47.10 -17.30
C LEU A 144 -2.93 48.38 -16.46
N GLN A 145 -3.34 49.48 -17.10
CA GLN A 145 -3.62 50.73 -16.41
C GLN A 145 -4.86 50.61 -15.53
N ALA A 146 -5.94 49.97 -16.01
CA ALA A 146 -7.12 49.68 -15.22
C ALA A 146 -6.80 48.77 -14.02
N LEU A 147 -5.90 47.80 -14.19
CA LEU A 147 -5.45 46.93 -13.11
C LEU A 147 -4.71 47.71 -12.02
N ALA A 148 -3.81 48.61 -12.39
CA ALA A 148 -3.08 49.46 -11.44
C ALA A 148 -4.03 50.35 -10.61
N GLN A 149 -5.11 50.86 -11.22
CA GLN A 149 -6.12 51.68 -10.54
C GLN A 149 -6.95 50.92 -9.51
N ARG A 150 -7.00 49.58 -9.57
CA ARG A 150 -7.74 48.74 -8.62
C ARG A 150 -6.98 48.48 -7.32
N LEU A 151 -5.70 48.81 -7.26
CA LEU A 151 -4.90 48.66 -6.05
C LEU A 151 -5.20 49.79 -5.05
N PRO A 152 -5.32 49.48 -3.74
CA PRO A 152 -5.61 50.49 -2.72
C PRO A 152 -4.43 51.43 -2.43
N GLN A 153 -3.22 51.10 -2.91
CA GLN A 153 -2.02 51.92 -2.71
C GLN A 153 -1.89 52.95 -3.82
N GLU A 154 -1.74 54.22 -3.45
CA GLU A 154 -1.70 55.35 -4.37
C GLU A 154 -0.51 55.26 -5.34
N GLY A 155 -0.76 54.74 -6.55
CA GLY A 155 -0.02 55.08 -7.77
C GLY A 155 1.44 54.65 -7.89
N THR A 156 1.98 53.88 -6.94
CA THR A 156 3.40 53.46 -6.97
C THR A 156 3.63 52.12 -7.67
N THR A 157 2.56 51.36 -7.92
CA THR A 157 2.64 50.07 -8.61
C THR A 157 2.33 50.22 -10.09
N HIS A 158 3.24 49.75 -10.93
CA HIS A 158 3.09 49.78 -12.39
C HIS A 158 3.18 48.38 -12.95
N PHE A 159 2.16 47.99 -13.71
CA PHE A 159 2.15 46.71 -14.41
C PHE A 159 2.71 46.86 -15.81
N VAL A 160 3.64 45.97 -16.18
CA VAL A 160 4.25 45.91 -17.51
C VAL A 160 4.10 44.51 -18.05
N LEU A 161 3.70 44.36 -19.31
CA LEU A 161 3.68 43.05 -19.95
C LEU A 161 5.09 42.67 -20.41
N SER A 162 5.58 41.52 -19.97
CA SER A 162 6.87 40.98 -20.42
C SER A 162 6.87 40.72 -21.92
N PRO A 163 7.99 40.83 -22.65
CA PRO A 163 8.09 40.35 -24.03
C PRO A 163 8.03 38.82 -24.14
N GLU A 164 8.37 38.10 -23.07
CA GLU A 164 8.43 36.64 -23.04
C GLU A 164 7.05 36.02 -22.76
N GLN A 165 6.93 34.73 -23.08
CA GLN A 165 5.72 33.94 -22.89
C GLN A 165 6.06 32.71 -22.07
N ALA A 166 5.21 32.38 -21.09
CA ALA A 166 5.39 31.19 -20.27
C ALA A 166 4.62 29.99 -20.87
N PRO A 167 5.20 28.77 -20.84
CA PRO A 167 4.53 27.55 -21.27
C PRO A 167 3.53 27.04 -20.21
N ILE A 168 2.59 27.89 -19.80
CA ILE A 168 1.57 27.62 -18.77
C ILE A 168 0.19 27.42 -19.41
N TRP A 169 -0.69 26.67 -18.74
CA TRP A 169 -2.06 26.45 -19.24
C TRP A 169 -2.90 27.72 -19.24
N GLY A 170 -2.69 28.57 -18.23
CA GLY A 170 -3.36 29.84 -18.01
C GLY A 170 -2.97 30.44 -16.66
N GLY A 171 -3.45 31.64 -16.38
CA GLY A 171 -3.04 32.42 -15.21
C GLY A 171 -1.85 33.33 -15.53
N VAL A 172 -1.17 33.80 -14.48
CA VAL A 172 -0.13 34.83 -14.61
C VAL A 172 1.03 34.56 -13.66
N ILE A 173 2.24 34.79 -14.14
CA ILE A 173 3.45 34.84 -13.33
C ILE A 173 3.85 36.30 -13.25
N VAL A 174 4.03 36.81 -12.03
CA VAL A 174 4.39 38.22 -11.81
C VAL A 174 5.78 38.30 -11.23
N TYR A 175 6.64 39.09 -11.87
CA TYR A 175 8.00 39.37 -11.42
C TYR A 175 8.08 40.80 -10.91
N ARG A 176 8.81 41.01 -9.82
CA ARG A 176 9.23 42.35 -9.40
C ARG A 176 10.60 42.64 -10.00
N ARG A 177 10.69 43.67 -10.85
CA ARG A 177 11.93 44.00 -11.58
C ARG A 177 13.09 44.37 -10.67
N GLU A 178 12.79 44.99 -9.54
CA GLU A 178 13.81 45.56 -8.64
C GLU A 178 14.46 44.51 -7.73
N THR A 179 13.73 43.45 -7.36
CA THR A 179 14.16 42.51 -6.31
C THR A 179 14.28 41.06 -6.78
N ASN A 180 14.00 40.76 -8.06
CA ASN A 180 13.98 39.41 -8.62
C ASN A 180 13.06 38.44 -7.84
N GLN A 181 12.06 38.98 -7.16
CA GLN A 181 11.00 38.21 -6.51
C GLN A 181 9.94 37.87 -7.56
N LEU A 182 9.32 36.69 -7.41
CA LEU A 182 8.24 36.27 -8.29
C LEU A 182 7.10 35.64 -7.51
N VAL A 183 5.89 35.79 -8.03
CA VAL A 183 4.70 35.05 -7.60
C VAL A 183 4.15 34.30 -8.80
N ASP A 184 4.13 32.98 -8.71
CA ASP A 184 3.59 32.09 -9.74
C ASP A 184 2.14 31.75 -9.42
N ASN A 185 1.25 32.49 -10.07
CA ASN A 185 -0.19 32.32 -10.03
C ASN A 185 -0.72 31.61 -11.30
N SER A 186 0.12 30.81 -11.97
CA SER A 186 -0.34 29.91 -13.03
C SER A 186 -1.28 28.82 -12.48
N PHE A 187 -2.21 28.37 -13.30
CA PHE A 187 -3.18 27.34 -12.88
C PHE A 187 -2.50 26.02 -12.55
N ASP A 188 -1.46 25.63 -13.30
CA ASP A 188 -0.69 24.43 -13.06
C ASP A 188 0.10 24.51 -11.74
N HIS A 189 0.76 25.64 -11.46
CA HIS A 189 1.47 25.81 -10.18
C HIS A 189 0.51 25.82 -8.99
N ARG A 190 -0.61 26.57 -9.07
CA ARG A 190 -1.61 26.62 -8.00
C ARG A 190 -2.27 25.25 -7.76
N LEU A 191 -2.57 24.51 -8.83
CA LEU A 191 -3.09 23.15 -8.71
C LEU A 191 -2.06 22.23 -8.04
N ALA A 192 -0.79 22.28 -8.44
CA ALA A 192 0.27 21.50 -7.83
C ALA A 192 0.46 21.84 -6.34
N LEU A 193 0.32 23.11 -5.96
CA LEU A 193 0.37 23.54 -4.58
C LEU A 193 -0.80 22.95 -3.77
N VAL A 194 -2.02 23.07 -4.27
CA VAL A 194 -3.24 22.52 -3.65
C VAL A 194 -3.15 21.00 -3.53
N GLN A 195 -2.69 20.31 -4.58
CA GLN A 195 -2.46 18.87 -4.56
C GLN A 195 -1.52 18.46 -3.43
N ARG A 196 -0.47 19.23 -3.16
CA ARG A 196 0.49 18.93 -2.07
C ARG A 196 -0.06 19.25 -0.69
N THR A 197 -0.76 20.38 -0.53
CA THR A 197 -1.22 20.86 0.77
C THR A 197 -2.52 20.19 1.23
N MET A 198 -3.41 19.87 0.29
CA MET A 198 -4.73 19.29 0.59
C MET A 198 -4.77 17.76 0.43
N ARG A 199 -3.68 17.09 0.02
CA ARG A 199 -3.65 15.64 -0.21
C ARG A 199 -4.24 14.85 0.96
N ASP A 200 -3.75 15.13 2.17
CA ASP A 200 -4.15 14.40 3.38
C ASP A 200 -5.61 14.67 3.72
N GLU A 201 -6.11 15.88 3.47
CA GLU A 201 -7.50 16.23 3.69
C GLU A 201 -8.43 15.53 2.72
N VAL A 202 -8.08 15.53 1.44
CA VAL A 202 -8.82 14.80 0.40
C VAL A 202 -8.80 13.30 0.69
N LEU A 203 -7.65 12.75 1.09
CA LEU A 203 -7.53 11.35 1.49
C LEU A 203 -8.44 11.02 2.68
N ARG A 204 -8.49 11.89 3.70
CA ARG A 204 -9.42 11.74 4.82
C ARG A 204 -10.87 11.72 4.34
N LEU A 205 -11.28 12.62 3.46
CA LEU A 205 -12.66 12.65 2.95
C LEU A 205 -13.02 11.39 2.15
N LEU A 206 -12.08 10.88 1.34
CA LEU A 206 -12.29 9.65 0.57
C LEU A 206 -12.38 8.39 1.45
N THR A 207 -11.74 8.38 2.61
CA THR A 207 -11.62 7.19 3.47
C THR A 207 -12.49 7.22 4.72
N ALA A 208 -12.77 8.40 5.30
CA ALA A 208 -13.48 8.54 6.58
C ALA A 208 -15.01 8.55 6.44
N ASP A 209 -15.56 9.10 5.35
CA ASP A 209 -17.01 9.19 5.14
C ASP A 209 -17.61 8.00 4.37
N GLY A 210 -16.79 7.16 3.72
CA GLY A 210 -17.25 5.92 3.08
C GLY A 210 -17.54 4.77 4.05
N ALA A 211 -16.98 4.82 5.27
CA ALA A 211 -17.08 3.73 6.25
C ALA A 211 -18.36 3.76 7.11
N GLN A 212 -19.08 4.89 7.19
CA GLN A 212 -20.37 4.95 7.90
C GLN A 212 -21.55 4.42 7.07
N GLY A 213 -21.32 3.98 5.82
CA GLY A 213 -22.35 3.48 4.90
C GLY A 213 -22.38 1.97 4.65
N SER A 214 -21.46 1.17 5.21
CA SER A 214 -21.48 -0.29 4.99
C SER A 214 -20.95 -1.09 6.19
N ALA A 215 -21.78 -1.22 7.22
CA ALA A 215 -21.66 -2.37 8.10
C ALA A 215 -22.01 -3.64 7.27
N PRO A 216 -21.14 -4.64 7.14
CA PRO A 216 -21.53 -5.90 6.49
C PRO A 216 -22.57 -6.61 7.37
N PRO A 217 -23.76 -6.96 6.84
CA PRO A 217 -24.69 -7.80 7.56
C PRO A 217 -24.18 -9.25 7.51
N GLY A 218 -24.00 -9.86 8.69
CA GLY A 218 -23.91 -11.31 8.81
C GLY A 218 -22.52 -11.86 9.09
N ALA A 219 -22.09 -11.78 10.35
CA ALA A 219 -21.34 -12.88 10.94
C ALA A 219 -22.37 -13.86 11.53
N PRO A 220 -22.40 -15.15 11.12
CA PRO A 220 -23.31 -16.11 11.72
C PRO A 220 -22.96 -16.37 13.18
N ASP A 221 -24.02 -16.45 13.98
CA ASP A 221 -24.01 -16.82 15.39
C ASP A 221 -23.07 -17.98 15.68
N ARG A 222 -22.24 -17.79 16.70
CA ARG A 222 -21.52 -18.87 17.36
C ARG A 222 -22.56 -19.80 17.99
N VAL A 223 -22.83 -20.94 17.34
CA VAL A 223 -23.52 -22.05 17.98
C VAL A 223 -22.64 -22.56 19.12
N THR A 224 -23.04 -22.22 20.33
CA THR A 224 -22.65 -22.87 21.58
C THR A 224 -22.97 -24.36 21.47
N ILE A 225 -21.93 -25.19 21.38
CA ILE A 225 -22.06 -26.63 21.60
C ILE A 225 -22.13 -26.82 23.11
N ASP A 226 -23.34 -27.05 23.59
CA ASP A 226 -23.64 -27.43 24.96
C ASP A 226 -23.13 -28.87 25.19
N ALA A 227 -22.21 -29.03 26.13
CA ALA A 227 -21.73 -30.34 26.55
C ALA A 227 -22.68 -30.91 27.62
N ARG A 228 -23.30 -32.04 27.30
CA ARG A 228 -23.87 -32.98 28.28
C ARG A 228 -23.42 -34.39 27.94
#